data_AF-A0A5P6VN90-F1
#
_entry.id   AF-A0A5P6VN90-F1
#
_cell.length_a   1.000
_cell.length_b   1.000
_cell.length_c   1.000
_cell.angle_alpha   90.00
_cell.angle_beta   90.00
_cell.angle_gamma   90.00
#
_symmetry.space_group_name_H-M   'P 1'
#
loop_
_entity.id
_entity.type
_entity.pdbx_description
1 polymer ?
#
loop_
_entity_poly.entity_id
_entity_poly.type
_entity_poly.pdbx_seq_one_letter_code
_entity_poly.pdbx_strand_id
1 'polypeptide(L)'
;MLAGFYYGYMVRMAIATGMRAGELCALKWTDIDDYYIHIHAQQLTGRGKGNTANFYVDWTKDEKGISRGGRQFPITDDITAILDDLKKNQLEKNIVSDYVFCKLNGDWIKIGSYHAWLREFMKSINLPVTNNHAFRMSLNSNVFIPNGIPVTDRARLLGHSVETNIKHYSYARIGVDQEIIDRLNGKVAPKLPQNIIDFESTKKKKA
;
A
#
# COMPACT_ATOMS: atom_id res chain seq x y z
N MET A 1 23.75 -9.12 -10.95
CA MET A 1 22.68 -8.65 -10.04
C MET A 1 21.43 -8.25 -10.83
N LEU A 2 20.91 -9.12 -11.71
CA LEU A 2 19.82 -8.82 -12.65
C LEU A 2 18.52 -9.61 -12.36
N ALA A 3 18.58 -10.61 -11.48
CA ALA A 3 17.40 -11.39 -11.11
C ALA A 3 16.65 -10.71 -9.96
N GLY A 4 15.45 -10.18 -10.24
CA GLY A 4 14.51 -9.76 -9.19
C GLY A 4 14.37 -8.26 -8.95
N PHE A 5 14.79 -7.37 -9.86
CA PHE A 5 14.57 -5.93 -9.71
C PHE A 5 13.08 -5.60 -9.48
N TYR A 6 12.19 -6.32 -10.18
CA TYR A 6 10.74 -6.18 -10.06
C TYR A 6 10.22 -6.45 -8.64
N TYR A 7 10.87 -7.32 -7.87
CA TYR A 7 10.51 -7.53 -6.46
C TYR A 7 10.89 -6.33 -5.58
N GLY A 8 11.99 -5.63 -5.89
CA GLY A 8 12.35 -4.38 -5.23
C GLY A 8 11.29 -3.30 -5.43
N TYR A 9 10.78 -3.14 -6.66
CA TYR A 9 9.67 -2.22 -6.93
C TYR A 9 8.38 -2.65 -6.23
N MET A 10 8.07 -3.95 -6.15
CA MET A 10 6.93 -4.43 -5.36
C MET A 10 7.04 -4.05 -3.88
N VAL A 11 8.24 -4.14 -3.28
CA VAL A 11 8.48 -3.73 -1.89
C VAL A 11 8.32 -2.22 -1.72
N ARG A 12 8.91 -1.41 -2.61
CA ARG A 12 8.74 0.05 -2.60
C ARG A 12 7.26 0.43 -2.67
N MET A 13 6.52 -0.23 -3.57
CA MET A 13 5.09 -0.01 -3.72
C MET A 13 4.30 -0.45 -2.48
N ALA A 14 4.64 -1.60 -1.88
CA ALA A 14 4.03 -2.07 -0.65
C ALA A 14 4.26 -1.11 0.53
N ILE A 15 5.44 -0.49 0.61
CA ILE A 15 5.75 0.53 1.62
C ILE A 15 4.91 1.78 1.41
N ALA A 16 4.80 2.27 0.17
CA ALA A 16 4.08 3.50 -0.15
C ALA A 16 2.56 3.37 -0.04
N THR A 17 2.01 2.19 -0.36
CA THR A 17 0.54 1.99 -0.47
C THR A 17 -0.05 1.07 0.60
N GLY A 18 0.79 0.25 1.23
CA GLY A 18 0.31 -0.81 2.09
C GLY A 18 -0.51 -1.87 1.33
N MET A 19 -0.37 -2.06 0.02
CA MET A 19 -1.12 -3.11 -0.70
C MET A 19 -0.80 -4.54 -0.21
N ARG A 20 -1.78 -5.45 -0.30
CA ARG A 20 -1.55 -6.88 -0.05
C ARG A 20 -0.65 -7.42 -1.16
N ALA A 21 0.16 -8.43 -0.84
CA ALA A 21 0.99 -9.11 -1.83
C ALA A 21 0.18 -9.66 -3.02
N GLY A 22 -1.03 -10.19 -2.78
CA GLY A 22 -1.92 -10.65 -3.85
C GLY A 22 -2.47 -9.51 -4.72
N GLU A 23 -2.74 -8.34 -4.13
CA GLU A 23 -3.15 -7.14 -4.86
C GLU A 23 -2.00 -6.64 -5.75
N LEU A 24 -0.77 -6.59 -5.21
CA LEU A 24 0.43 -6.22 -5.98
C LEU A 24 0.66 -7.17 -7.17
N CYS A 25 0.49 -8.48 -6.98
CA CYS A 25 0.67 -9.46 -8.06
C CYS A 25 -0.40 -9.38 -9.15
N ALA A 26 -1.55 -8.78 -8.87
CA ALA A 26 -2.67 -8.67 -9.79
C ALA A 26 -2.81 -7.29 -10.44
N LEU A 27 -2.06 -6.28 -9.96
CA LEU A 27 -2.15 -4.90 -10.41
C LEU A 27 -1.75 -4.77 -11.88
N LYS A 28 -2.62 -4.15 -12.68
CA LYS A 28 -2.40 -3.88 -14.10
C LYS A 28 -2.13 -2.41 -14.38
N TRP A 29 -1.46 -2.14 -15.50
CA TRP A 29 -1.24 -0.76 -15.94
C TRP A 29 -2.54 -0.02 -16.22
N THR A 30 -3.61 -0.73 -16.60
CA THR A 30 -4.96 -0.18 -16.79
C THR A 30 -5.66 0.23 -15.49
N ASP A 31 -5.13 -0.19 -14.34
CA ASP A 31 -5.68 0.15 -13.02
C ASP A 31 -5.10 1.47 -12.48
N ILE A 32 -4.19 2.12 -13.22
CA ILE A 32 -3.50 3.34 -12.82
C ILE A 32 -3.99 4.49 -13.71
N ASP A 33 -4.53 5.52 -13.08
CA ASP A 33 -4.82 6.81 -13.72
C ASP A 33 -3.89 7.90 -13.17
N ASP A 34 -4.11 9.16 -13.54
CA ASP A 34 -3.25 10.29 -13.15
C ASP A 34 -3.29 10.60 -11.64
N TYR A 35 -4.36 10.22 -10.95
CA TYR A 35 -4.64 10.63 -9.56
C TYR A 35 -4.72 9.44 -8.60
N TYR A 36 -5.11 8.27 -9.08
CA TYR A 36 -5.44 7.11 -8.25
C TYR A 36 -4.99 5.79 -8.86
N ILE A 37 -4.77 4.84 -7.95
CA ILE A 37 -4.65 3.41 -8.27
C ILE A 37 -5.95 2.75 -7.87
N HIS A 38 -6.59 2.07 -8.83
CA HIS A 38 -7.78 1.27 -8.58
C HIS A 38 -7.41 -0.13 -8.12
N ILE A 39 -7.56 -0.41 -6.84
CA ILE A 39 -7.21 -1.69 -6.23
C ILE A 39 -8.49 -2.52 -6.09
N HIS A 40 -8.79 -3.34 -7.10
CA HIS A 40 -10.01 -4.14 -7.18
C HIS A 40 -9.78 -5.65 -7.34
N ALA A 41 -8.54 -6.08 -7.60
CA ALA A 41 -8.22 -7.47 -7.87
C ALA A 41 -7.15 -8.04 -6.94
N GLN A 42 -7.04 -9.36 -6.92
CA GLN A 42 -5.93 -10.05 -6.25
C GLN A 42 -5.61 -11.39 -6.89
N GLN A 43 -4.39 -11.87 -6.66
CA GLN A 43 -4.02 -13.24 -6.93
C GLN A 43 -4.32 -14.14 -5.72
N LEU A 44 -5.00 -15.26 -5.96
CA LEU A 44 -5.21 -16.32 -4.97
C LEU A 44 -4.38 -17.56 -5.30
N THR A 45 -4.17 -18.40 -4.28
CA THR A 45 -3.57 -19.73 -4.42
C THR A 45 -4.63 -20.78 -4.14
N GLY A 46 -4.82 -21.72 -5.06
CA GLY A 46 -5.71 -22.87 -4.91
C GLY A 46 -4.96 -24.18 -5.11
N ARG A 47 -5.47 -25.27 -4.52
CA ARG A 47 -5.01 -26.63 -4.83
C ARG A 47 -5.81 -27.15 -6.03
N GLY A 48 -5.18 -27.22 -7.20
CA GLY A 48 -5.70 -27.99 -8.34
C GLY A 48 -5.22 -29.44 -8.28
N LYS A 49 -5.67 -30.30 -9.23
CA LYS A 49 -5.31 -31.74 -9.35
C LYS A 49 -3.78 -31.97 -9.24
N GLY A 50 -3.27 -32.13 -8.02
CA GLY A 50 -1.87 -32.40 -7.70
C GLY A 50 -0.91 -31.20 -7.62
N ASN A 51 -1.32 -29.96 -7.93
CA ASN A 51 -0.43 -28.78 -7.93
C ASN A 51 -1.09 -27.52 -7.35
N THR A 52 -0.28 -26.66 -6.71
CA THR A 52 -0.71 -25.32 -6.30
C THR A 52 -0.74 -24.41 -7.52
N ALA A 53 -1.92 -23.87 -7.85
CA ALA A 53 -2.11 -22.93 -8.95
C ALA A 53 -2.40 -21.53 -8.40
N ASN A 54 -1.92 -20.52 -9.12
CA ASN A 54 -2.28 -19.13 -8.89
C ASN A 54 -3.35 -18.73 -9.89
N PHE A 55 -4.39 -18.04 -9.44
CA PHE A 55 -5.45 -17.52 -10.31
C PHE A 55 -5.82 -16.09 -9.92
N TYR A 56 -6.24 -15.33 -10.92
CA TYR A 56 -6.71 -13.96 -10.77
C TYR A 56 -8.17 -13.97 -10.32
N VAL A 57 -8.52 -13.07 -9.40
CA VAL A 57 -9.91 -12.75 -9.08
C VAL A 57 -10.09 -11.24 -9.06
N ASP A 58 -11.26 -10.79 -9.52
CA ASP A 58 -11.69 -9.39 -9.69
C ASP A 58 -12.35 -8.80 -8.43
N TRP A 59 -11.95 -9.33 -7.27
CA TRP A 59 -12.39 -8.85 -5.97
C TRP A 59 -11.24 -8.92 -4.98
N THR A 60 -11.19 -7.96 -4.06
CA THR A 60 -10.24 -7.89 -2.96
C THR A 60 -10.68 -8.73 -1.77
N LYS A 61 -9.76 -9.10 -0.88
CA LYS A 61 -10.06 -10.00 0.24
C LYS A 61 -11.26 -9.56 1.09
N ASP A 62 -11.47 -8.27 1.26
CA ASP A 62 -12.52 -7.71 2.12
C ASP A 62 -13.91 -7.78 1.47
N GLU A 63 -13.94 -7.95 0.15
CA GLU A 63 -15.16 -8.14 -0.64
C GLU A 63 -15.67 -9.59 -0.61
N LYS A 64 -14.90 -10.50 0.03
CA LYS A 64 -15.31 -11.87 0.38
C LYS A 64 -15.92 -12.67 -0.78
N GLY A 65 -15.35 -12.55 -1.98
CA GLY A 65 -15.79 -13.31 -3.15
C GLY A 65 -16.75 -12.61 -4.09
N ILE A 66 -17.22 -11.40 -3.75
CA ILE A 66 -18.21 -10.66 -4.53
C ILE A 66 -17.66 -9.28 -4.82
N SER A 67 -17.29 -8.99 -6.08
CA SER A 67 -16.76 -7.69 -6.46
C SER A 67 -17.74 -6.56 -6.13
N ARG A 68 -17.24 -5.53 -5.44
CA ARG A 68 -17.93 -4.28 -5.08
C ARG A 68 -17.12 -3.06 -5.55
N GLY A 69 -16.23 -3.26 -6.52
CA GLY A 69 -15.41 -2.20 -7.10
C GLY A 69 -14.16 -1.85 -6.30
N GLY A 70 -13.79 -2.60 -5.27
CA GLY A 70 -12.53 -2.43 -4.54
C GLY A 70 -12.38 -1.06 -3.88
N ARG A 71 -11.20 -0.46 -4.01
CA ARG A 71 -10.88 0.87 -3.46
C ARG A 71 -9.96 1.66 -4.40
N GLN A 72 -9.98 2.98 -4.26
CA GLN A 72 -8.98 3.87 -4.86
C GLN A 72 -7.94 4.30 -3.83
N PHE A 73 -6.67 4.30 -4.23
CA PHE A 73 -5.55 4.81 -3.44
C PHE A 73 -4.92 6.00 -4.16
N PRO A 74 -4.79 7.19 -3.54
CA PRO A 74 -4.24 8.37 -4.18
C PRO A 74 -2.76 8.20 -4.50
N ILE A 75 -2.36 8.65 -5.68
CA ILE A 75 -0.97 8.65 -6.12
C ILE A 75 -0.27 9.85 -5.49
N THR A 76 0.84 9.57 -4.82
CA THR A 76 1.77 10.57 -4.28
C THR A 76 2.98 10.69 -5.20
N ASP A 77 3.79 11.75 -5.03
CA ASP A 77 5.03 11.93 -5.79
C ASP A 77 5.97 10.71 -5.71
N ASP A 78 6.06 10.09 -4.53
CA ASP A 78 6.83 8.86 -4.32
C ASP A 78 6.30 7.68 -5.16
N ILE A 79 4.97 7.56 -5.26
CA ILE A 79 4.32 6.52 -6.07
C ILE A 79 4.56 6.79 -7.56
N THR A 80 4.42 8.03 -8.00
CA THR A 80 4.73 8.44 -9.38
C THR A 80 6.18 8.08 -9.73
N ALA A 81 7.14 8.44 -8.86
CA ALA A 81 8.54 8.12 -9.08
C ALA A 81 8.82 6.61 -9.14
N ILE A 82 8.11 5.78 -8.35
CA ILE A 82 8.20 4.31 -8.42
C ILE A 82 7.68 3.80 -9.77
N LEU A 83 6.52 4.29 -10.21
CA LEU A 83 5.86 3.84 -11.44
C LEU A 83 6.64 4.24 -12.69
N ASP A 84 7.12 5.49 -12.75
CA ASP A 84 7.89 6.01 -13.89
C ASP A 84 9.21 5.26 -14.05
N ASP A 85 9.95 5.08 -12.95
CA ASP A 85 11.23 4.38 -12.95
C ASP A 85 11.06 2.90 -13.34
N LEU A 86 10.00 2.24 -12.85
CA LEU A 86 9.65 0.88 -13.26
C LEU A 86 9.29 0.80 -14.74
N LYS A 87 8.44 1.71 -15.24
CA LYS A 87 7.99 1.74 -16.64
C LYS A 87 9.17 1.96 -17.57
N LYS A 88 10.07 2.88 -17.22
CA LYS A 88 11.33 3.13 -17.93
C LYS A 88 12.21 1.88 -17.97
N ASN A 89 12.40 1.20 -16.83
CA ASN A 89 13.19 -0.03 -16.78
C ASN A 89 12.59 -1.16 -17.64
N GLN A 90 11.26 -1.28 -17.67
CA GLN A 90 10.57 -2.26 -18.53
C GLN A 90 10.77 -1.95 -20.01
N LEU A 91 10.64 -0.68 -20.40
CA LEU A 91 10.90 -0.20 -21.76
C LEU A 91 12.34 -0.48 -22.21
N GLU A 92 13.34 -0.12 -21.40
CA GLU A 92 14.76 -0.36 -21.70
C GLU A 92 15.10 -1.85 -21.86
N LYS A 93 14.32 -2.73 -21.23
CA LYS A 93 14.50 -4.19 -21.28
C LYS A 93 13.55 -4.89 -22.25
N ASN A 94 12.75 -4.14 -23.03
CA ASN A 94 11.73 -4.67 -23.94
C ASN A 94 10.73 -5.63 -23.26
N ILE A 95 10.36 -5.33 -22.01
CA ILE A 95 9.38 -6.13 -21.26
C ILE A 95 7.98 -5.59 -21.57
N VAL A 96 7.12 -6.46 -22.11
CA VAL A 96 5.71 -6.15 -22.38
C VAL A 96 4.83 -6.99 -21.45
N SER A 97 3.94 -6.33 -20.72
CA SER A 97 2.99 -6.98 -19.82
C SER A 97 1.80 -6.08 -19.52
N ASP A 98 0.63 -6.69 -19.31
CA ASP A 98 -0.52 -6.00 -18.73
C ASP A 98 -0.29 -5.67 -17.24
N TYR A 99 0.53 -6.47 -16.55
CA TYR A 99 0.80 -6.33 -15.14
C TYR A 99 1.88 -5.28 -14.88
N VAL A 100 1.66 -4.46 -13.84
CA VAL A 100 2.65 -3.47 -13.39
C VAL A 100 3.93 -4.19 -12.96
N PHE A 101 3.79 -5.22 -12.13
CA PHE A 101 4.90 -6.04 -11.67
C PHE A 101 4.87 -7.40 -12.38
N CYS A 102 5.87 -7.60 -13.24
CA CYS A 102 6.01 -8.81 -14.03
C CYS A 102 7.47 -9.29 -14.03
N LYS A 103 7.65 -10.55 -14.42
CA LYS A 103 8.97 -11.13 -14.68
C LYS A 103 9.55 -10.58 -15.98
N LEU A 104 10.80 -10.92 -16.26
CA LEU A 104 11.49 -10.52 -17.50
C LEU A 104 10.78 -10.98 -18.78
N ASN A 105 10.00 -12.07 -18.72
CA ASN A 105 9.23 -12.57 -19.85
C ASN A 105 7.82 -11.97 -19.94
N GLY A 106 7.48 -10.98 -19.11
CA GLY A 106 6.15 -10.35 -19.08
C GLY A 106 5.10 -11.10 -18.27
N ASP A 107 5.39 -12.32 -17.80
CA ASP A 107 4.45 -13.05 -16.94
C ASP A 107 4.27 -12.36 -15.60
N TRP A 108 3.04 -12.41 -15.09
CA TRP A 108 2.76 -12.00 -13.72
C TRP A 108 3.61 -12.75 -12.69
N ILE A 109 3.80 -12.08 -11.56
CA ILE A 109 4.54 -12.63 -10.42
C ILE A 109 3.61 -13.54 -9.61
N LYS A 110 4.13 -14.72 -9.24
CA LYS A 110 3.43 -15.60 -8.30
C LYS A 110 3.68 -15.09 -6.87
N ILE A 111 2.62 -14.91 -6.09
CA ILE A 111 2.65 -14.42 -4.71
C ILE A 111 3.58 -15.25 -3.82
N GLY A 112 3.61 -16.58 -4.02
CA GLY A 112 4.51 -17.47 -3.30
C GLY A 112 5.98 -17.18 -3.59
N SER A 113 6.31 -16.88 -4.85
CA SER A 113 7.67 -16.50 -5.26
C SER A 113 8.07 -15.14 -4.68
N TYR A 114 7.16 -14.16 -4.66
CA TYR A 114 7.38 -12.87 -4.00
C TYR A 114 7.59 -13.03 -2.49
N HIS A 115 6.76 -13.82 -1.81
CA HIS A 115 6.91 -14.07 -0.37
C HIS A 115 8.23 -14.76 -0.03
N ALA A 116 8.64 -15.75 -0.83
CA ALA A 116 9.91 -16.44 -0.64
C ALA A 116 11.08 -15.46 -0.83
N TRP A 117 11.08 -14.68 -1.91
CA TRP A 117 12.11 -13.67 -2.17
C TRP A 117 12.16 -12.62 -1.05
N LEU A 118 11.02 -12.09 -0.63
CA LEU A 118 10.94 -11.07 0.42
C LEU A 118 11.56 -11.58 1.73
N ARG A 119 11.24 -12.82 2.12
CA ARG A 119 11.82 -13.44 3.32
C ARG A 119 13.35 -13.49 3.26
N GLU A 120 13.91 -13.95 2.15
CA GLU A 120 15.37 -14.04 2.00
C GLU A 120 16.02 -12.65 1.91
N PHE A 121 15.36 -11.69 1.26
CA PHE A 121 15.81 -10.30 1.23
C PHE A 121 15.87 -9.69 2.63
N MET A 122 14.80 -9.79 3.43
CA MET A 122 14.78 -9.24 4.79
C MET A 122 15.84 -9.87 5.70
N LYS A 123 16.06 -11.19 5.58
CA LYS A 123 17.16 -11.88 6.29
C LYS A 123 18.52 -11.32 5.88
N SER A 124 18.75 -11.08 4.59
CA SER A 124 20.05 -10.62 4.08
C SER A 124 20.46 -9.25 4.61
N ILE A 125 19.48 -8.40 4.97
CA ILE A 125 19.70 -7.07 5.55
C ILE A 125 19.49 -7.03 7.07
N ASN A 126 19.39 -8.19 7.72
CA ASN A 126 19.23 -8.34 9.16
C ASN A 126 18.03 -7.57 9.75
N LEU A 127 16.94 -7.44 8.98
CA LEU A 127 15.71 -6.81 9.45
C LEU A 127 14.67 -7.86 9.85
N PRO A 128 14.06 -7.76 11.05
CA PRO A 128 13.09 -8.74 11.56
C PRO A 128 11.69 -8.59 10.92
N VAL A 129 11.61 -8.17 9.67
CA VAL A 129 10.32 -8.00 8.98
C VAL A 129 9.80 -9.36 8.54
N THR A 130 8.65 -9.74 9.10
CA THR A 130 8.14 -11.11 9.04
C THR A 130 7.30 -11.41 7.78
N ASN A 131 6.76 -10.40 7.10
CA ASN A 131 5.98 -10.52 5.86
C ASN A 131 5.55 -9.14 5.29
N ASN A 132 4.93 -9.13 4.11
CA ASN A 132 4.42 -7.93 3.42
C ASN A 132 3.40 -7.11 4.24
N HIS A 133 2.72 -7.72 5.21
CA HIS A 133 1.74 -7.02 6.05
C HIS A 133 2.41 -6.00 6.98
N ALA A 134 3.67 -6.22 7.35
CA ALA A 134 4.45 -5.28 8.16
C ALA A 134 4.57 -3.91 7.49
N PHE A 135 4.69 -3.85 6.15
CA PHE A 135 4.71 -2.59 5.42
C PHE A 135 3.40 -1.83 5.57
N ARG A 136 2.27 -2.52 5.45
CA ARG A 136 0.94 -1.94 5.70
C ARG A 136 0.78 -1.43 7.13
N MET A 137 1.20 -2.21 8.12
CA MET A 137 1.16 -1.79 9.53
C MET A 137 2.03 -0.55 9.77
N SER A 138 3.22 -0.53 9.19
CA SER A 138 4.16 0.60 9.28
C SER A 138 3.58 1.85 8.63
N LEU A 139 3.01 1.74 7.42
CA LEU A 139 2.36 2.86 6.74
C LEU A 139 1.25 3.46 7.60
N ASN A 140 0.36 2.61 8.17
CA ASN A 140 -0.68 3.10 9.06
C ASN A 140 -0.07 3.78 10.30
N SER A 141 0.76 3.07 11.05
CA SER A 141 1.24 3.46 12.39
C SER A 141 2.26 4.60 12.36
N ASN A 142 3.19 4.59 11.41
CA ASN A 142 4.32 5.52 11.35
C ASN A 142 4.09 6.69 10.40
N VAL A 143 3.13 6.59 9.47
CA VAL A 143 2.86 7.67 8.50
C VAL A 143 1.45 8.22 8.67
N PHE A 144 0.41 7.40 8.57
CA PHE A 144 -0.96 7.93 8.58
C PHE A 144 -1.39 8.48 9.95
N ILE A 145 -1.10 7.78 11.06
CA ILE A 145 -1.44 8.29 12.40
C ILE A 145 -0.71 9.60 12.71
N PRO A 146 0.63 9.70 12.53
CA PRO A 146 1.36 10.91 12.88
C PRO A 146 1.00 12.12 12.01
N ASN A 147 0.56 11.88 10.77
CA ASN A 147 0.04 12.91 9.87
C ASN A 147 -1.42 13.29 10.13
N GLY A 148 -2.09 12.69 11.11
CA GLY A 148 -3.46 13.06 11.50
C GLY A 148 -4.54 12.59 10.53
N ILE A 149 -4.28 11.58 9.70
CA ILE A 149 -5.29 11.06 8.77
C ILE A 149 -6.42 10.36 9.57
N PRO A 150 -7.70 10.72 9.34
CA PRO A 150 -8.83 10.15 10.06
C PRO A 150 -8.90 8.62 9.97
N VAL A 151 -9.36 7.96 11.03
CA VAL A 151 -9.37 6.49 11.08
C VAL A 151 -10.24 5.86 10.00
N THR A 152 -11.31 6.54 9.58
CA THR A 152 -12.19 6.15 8.48
C THR A 152 -11.45 6.16 7.14
N ASP A 153 -10.68 7.21 6.86
CA ASP A 153 -9.88 7.31 5.64
C ASP A 153 -8.75 6.30 5.61
N ARG A 154 -8.04 6.10 6.73
CA ARG A 154 -6.99 5.07 6.82
C ARG A 154 -7.55 3.68 6.51
N ALA A 155 -8.69 3.32 7.12
CA ALA A 155 -9.34 2.04 6.90
C ALA A 155 -9.78 1.87 5.44
N ARG A 156 -10.35 2.93 4.82
CA ARG A 156 -10.71 2.96 3.40
C ARG A 156 -9.49 2.75 2.50
N LEU A 157 -8.39 3.46 2.75
CA LEU A 157 -7.15 3.39 1.95
C LEU A 157 -6.46 2.03 2.03
N LEU A 158 -6.43 1.40 3.22
CA LEU A 158 -5.77 0.11 3.44
C LEU A 158 -6.67 -1.09 3.07
N GLY A 159 -7.96 -0.84 2.87
CA GLY A 159 -8.96 -1.86 2.57
C GLY A 159 -9.19 -2.76 3.78
N HIS A 160 -9.72 -2.21 4.87
CA HIS A 160 -10.20 -2.96 6.04
C HIS A 160 -11.38 -2.26 6.71
N SER A 161 -12.10 -2.94 7.59
CA SER A 161 -13.01 -2.26 8.52
C SER A 161 -12.23 -1.37 9.50
N VAL A 162 -12.87 -0.32 10.01
CA VAL A 162 -12.31 0.54 11.06
C VAL A 162 -11.86 -0.28 12.28
N GLU A 163 -12.69 -1.24 12.69
CA GLU A 163 -12.37 -2.17 13.78
C GLU A 163 -11.08 -2.97 13.49
N THR A 164 -10.98 -3.54 12.29
CA THR A 164 -9.78 -4.27 11.85
C THR A 164 -8.55 -3.36 11.84
N ASN A 165 -8.70 -2.11 11.40
CA ASN A 165 -7.61 -1.13 11.36
C ASN A 165 -7.08 -0.78 12.76
N ILE A 166 -7.99 -0.60 13.73
CA ILE A 166 -7.60 -0.35 15.12
C ILE A 166 -6.94 -1.60 15.71
N LYS A 167 -7.54 -2.78 15.53
CA LYS A 167 -7.07 -4.02 16.16
C LYS A 167 -5.75 -4.56 15.60
N HIS A 168 -5.52 -4.43 14.30
CA HIS A 168 -4.44 -5.13 13.60
C HIS A 168 -3.43 -4.23 12.93
N TYR A 169 -3.68 -2.91 12.86
CA TYR A 169 -2.81 -1.99 12.11
C TYR A 169 -2.44 -0.72 12.88
N SER A 170 -3.01 -0.48 14.05
CA SER A 170 -2.66 0.65 14.92
C SER A 170 -1.78 0.17 16.06
N TYR A 171 -0.47 0.34 15.95
CA TYR A 171 0.48 -0.02 17.00
C TYR A 171 1.08 1.22 17.66
N ALA A 172 1.46 1.08 18.93
CA ALA A 172 2.28 2.07 19.60
C ALA A 172 3.61 2.22 18.85
N ARG A 173 3.99 3.45 18.52
CA ARG A 173 5.27 3.74 17.89
C ARG A 173 6.37 3.61 18.94
N ILE A 174 7.50 3.01 18.56
CA ILE A 174 8.65 2.81 19.44
C ILE A 174 9.63 3.98 19.24
N GLY A 175 10.21 4.50 20.33
CA GLY A 175 11.28 5.50 20.27
C GLY A 175 10.83 6.90 19.85
N VAL A 176 9.56 7.23 20.06
CA VAL A 176 8.97 8.52 19.64
C VAL A 176 8.81 9.51 20.80
N ASP A 177 9.35 9.20 21.97
CA ASP A 177 9.15 9.98 23.19
C ASP A 177 9.60 11.43 23.00
N GLN A 178 10.72 11.66 22.32
CA GLN A 178 11.20 13.01 22.00
C GLN A 178 10.24 13.77 21.07
N GLU A 179 9.68 13.10 20.05
CA GLU A 179 8.66 13.69 19.17
C GLU A 179 7.40 14.06 19.96
N ILE A 180 6.97 13.18 20.88
CA ILE A 180 5.82 13.41 21.76
C ILE A 180 6.10 14.62 22.67
N ILE A 181 7.27 14.69 23.30
CA ILE A 181 7.70 15.82 24.13
C ILE A 181 7.66 17.12 23.33
N ASP A 182 8.19 17.12 22.10
CA ASP A 182 8.21 18.33 21.27
C ASP A 182 6.81 18.76 20.82
N ARG A 183 5.91 17.82 20.49
CA ARG A 183 4.49 18.12 20.22
C ARG A 183 3.78 18.69 21.45
N LEU A 184 3.96 18.08 22.63
CA LEU A 184 3.33 18.53 23.88
C LEU A 184 3.85 19.91 24.32
N ASN A 185 5.10 20.23 24.03
CA ASN A 185 5.68 21.55 24.24
C ASN A 185 5.28 22.58 23.17
N GLY A 186 4.42 22.22 22.21
CA GLY A 186 3.95 23.12 21.16
C GLY A 186 5.02 23.47 20.11
N LYS A 187 6.14 22.74 20.06
CA LYS A 187 7.22 22.98 19.07
C LYS A 187 6.88 22.45 17.68
N VAL A 188 5.83 21.62 17.59
CA VAL A 188 5.33 21.06 16.34
C VAL A 188 3.84 21.40 16.25
N ALA A 189 3.46 22.19 15.25
CA ALA A 189 2.06 22.56 15.06
C ALA A 189 1.21 21.30 14.80
N PRO A 190 0.05 21.13 15.47
CA PRO A 190 -0.87 20.06 15.13
C PRO A 190 -1.34 20.25 13.68
N LYS A 191 -1.27 19.19 12.86
CA LYS A 191 -1.97 19.17 11.58
C LYS A 191 -3.47 19.16 11.89
N LEU A 192 -4.10 20.34 11.82
CA LEU A 192 -5.54 20.46 11.98
C LEU A 192 -6.22 19.61 10.89
N PRO A 193 -7.24 18.82 11.23
CA PRO A 193 -8.08 18.21 10.21
C PRO A 193 -8.66 19.33 9.35
N GLN A 194 -8.50 19.23 8.02
CA GLN A 194 -9.04 20.22 7.06
C GLN A 194 -10.57 20.39 7.12
N ASN A 195 -11.26 19.57 7.91
CA ASN A 195 -12.72 19.55 8.03
C ASN A 195 -13.25 20.28 9.28
N ILE A 196 -12.42 21.03 10.02
CA ILE A 196 -12.94 21.93 11.04
C ILE A 196 -13.44 23.20 10.34
N ILE A 197 -14.75 23.28 10.11
CA ILE A 197 -15.40 24.54 9.78
C ILE A 197 -15.28 25.41 11.04
N ASP A 198 -14.49 26.48 10.96
CA ASP A 198 -14.44 27.51 12.00
C ASP A 198 -15.80 28.22 12.06
N PHE A 199 -16.65 27.78 12.98
CA PHE A 199 -17.98 28.36 13.21
C PHE A 199 -17.93 29.83 13.67
N GLU A 200 -16.74 30.37 14.00
CA GLU A 200 -16.58 31.76 14.43
C GLU A 200 -16.67 32.79 13.30
N SER A 201 -16.55 32.39 12.02
CA SER A 201 -16.53 33.35 10.91
C SER A 201 -17.91 33.78 10.37
N THR A 202 -19.03 33.23 10.86
CA THR A 202 -20.38 33.58 10.37
C THR A 202 -21.15 34.63 11.18
N LYS A 203 -20.58 35.22 12.23
CA LYS A 203 -21.19 36.37 12.94
C LYS A 203 -20.58 37.71 12.52
N LYS A 204 -20.89 38.18 11.31
CA LYS A 204 -21.01 39.61 10.96
C LYS A 204 -21.37 39.78 9.48
N LYS A 205 -22.66 39.93 9.20
CA LYS A 205 -23.23 40.85 8.19
C LYS A 205 -24.76 40.73 8.19
N LYS A 206 -25.39 41.40 9.16
CA LYS A 206 -26.70 42.04 9.00
C LYS A 206 -26.63 43.35 9.79
N ALA A 207 -26.21 44.39 9.10
CA ALA A 207 -26.64 45.76 9.32
C ALA A 207 -27.42 46.14 8.06
#